data_AF-A0A9X5CQJ2-F1
#
_entry.id   AF-A0A9X5CQJ2-F1
#
_cell.length_a   1.000
_cell.length_b   1.000
_cell.length_c   1.000
_cell.angle_alpha   90.00
_cell.angle_beta   90.00
_cell.angle_gamma   90.00
#
_symmetry.space_group_name_H-M   'P 1'
#
loop_
_entity.id
_entity.type
_entity.pdbx_description
1 polymer ?
#
loop_
_entity_poly.entity_id
_entity_poly.type
_entity_poly.pdbx_seq_one_letter_code
_entity_poly.pdbx_strand_id
1 'polypeptide(L)'
;MTVYAQGALCRRVARGTVPADGQVRVPGLPRSLDPHSLRVRVLGAPGTRVTEARAEIHAEPVDEDAVAEARREVDRLTEAYHSADARRDRQVKRIEEVGALRPVPPGRKREDPHRRTPVDAWLELADFVDERLTVLHDGLRELDDELRRLEHEMDVAQDRLARASTDAPASGVASSYTAVLTVRGGAGAEAEVEIEYGVPGAVWVPAYRLTHRQGEDSGRLLLRASVAQRSGEDWTGVRIAFATADLRRRTDLPRLRSVRIGRSQPAPAPSGWREPPAGLSDLFAGYDAAGPPPEPDVVAARAAGLVAGGPGEDASLTVGAAYGA
;
A
#
# COMPACT_ATOMS: atom_id res chain seq x y z
N MET A 1 12.60 12.91 -4.95
CA MET A 1 11.23 12.44 -5.25
C MET A 1 10.21 13.40 -4.65
N THR A 2 9.04 13.57 -5.28
CA THR A 2 7.94 14.39 -4.71
C THR A 2 6.67 13.56 -4.61
N VAL A 3 6.09 13.40 -3.43
CA VAL A 3 4.83 12.66 -3.20
C VAL A 3 3.69 13.65 -3.13
N TYR A 4 2.62 13.38 -3.87
CA TYR A 4 1.40 14.18 -3.95
C TYR A 4 0.27 13.49 -3.17
N ALA A 5 -0.84 14.20 -2.94
CA ALA A 5 -2.00 13.61 -2.25
C ALA A 5 -2.43 12.27 -2.89
N GLN A 6 -2.26 12.13 -4.21
CA GLN A 6 -2.31 10.86 -4.91
C GLN A 6 -1.20 10.80 -5.96
N GLY A 7 -0.38 9.76 -5.87
CA GLY A 7 0.77 9.51 -6.73
C GLY A 7 2.06 10.20 -6.27
N ALA A 8 3.15 9.89 -6.95
CA ALA A 8 4.44 10.53 -6.74
C ALA A 8 5.15 10.77 -8.08
N LEU A 9 5.98 11.80 -8.11
CA LEU A 9 6.86 12.14 -9.20
C LEU A 9 8.29 11.72 -8.85
N CYS A 10 8.76 10.70 -9.56
CA CYS A 10 10.09 10.12 -9.43
C CYS A 10 11.05 10.84 -10.37
N ARG A 11 12.30 11.01 -9.92
CA ARG A 11 13.41 11.49 -10.75
C ARG A 11 14.58 10.55 -10.56
N ARG A 12 15.04 9.95 -11.64
CA ARG A 12 16.22 9.09 -11.68
C ARG A 12 17.27 9.73 -12.56
N VAL A 13 18.53 9.48 -12.22
CA VAL A 13 19.66 9.90 -13.02
C VAL A 13 20.40 8.66 -13.45
N ALA A 14 20.54 8.48 -14.76
CA ALA A 14 21.31 7.42 -15.36
C ALA A 14 22.57 8.02 -15.99
N ARG A 15 23.70 7.31 -15.89
CA ARG A 15 24.97 7.70 -16.51
C ARG A 15 25.43 6.61 -17.44
N GLY A 16 25.98 7.00 -18.58
CA GLY A 16 26.65 6.06 -19.48
C GLY A 16 27.03 6.70 -20.80
N THR A 17 27.71 5.91 -21.63
CA THR A 17 28.15 6.33 -22.94
C THR A 17 26.99 6.32 -23.94
N VAL A 18 26.86 7.37 -24.76
CA VAL A 18 25.89 7.38 -25.87
C VAL A 18 26.39 6.48 -27.00
N PRO A 19 25.65 5.42 -27.39
CA PRO A 19 26.07 4.54 -28.48
C PRO A 19 26.05 5.24 -29.83
N ALA A 20 26.73 4.68 -30.83
CA ALA A 20 26.84 5.26 -32.16
C ALA A 20 25.49 5.36 -32.91
N ASP A 21 24.54 4.47 -32.60
CA ASP A 21 23.17 4.51 -33.14
C ASP A 21 22.26 5.54 -32.43
N GLY A 22 22.75 6.16 -31.36
CA GLY A 22 22.03 7.13 -30.54
C GLY A 22 20.89 6.54 -29.70
N GLN A 23 20.74 5.20 -29.62
CA GLN A 23 19.70 4.59 -28.79
C GLN A 23 20.23 4.29 -27.38
N VAL A 24 19.64 4.94 -26.38
CA VAL A 24 19.95 4.68 -24.97
C VAL A 24 18.75 4.01 -24.32
N ARG A 25 18.98 2.90 -23.61
CA ARG A 25 17.95 2.18 -22.86
C ARG A 25 18.21 2.33 -21.36
N VAL A 26 17.20 2.74 -20.61
CA VAL A 26 17.25 2.82 -19.15
C VAL A 26 16.22 1.86 -18.56
N PRO A 27 16.65 0.67 -18.12
CA PRO A 27 15.76 -0.38 -17.62
C PRO A 27 15.37 -0.18 -16.16
N GLY A 28 14.49 -1.06 -15.68
CA GLY A 28 14.09 -1.16 -14.28
C GLY A 28 13.15 -0.05 -13.83
N LEU A 29 12.30 0.47 -14.73
CA LEU A 29 11.21 1.35 -14.35
C LEU A 29 10.00 0.50 -13.91
N PRO A 30 9.25 0.93 -12.88
CA PRO A 30 8.19 0.13 -12.29
C PRO A 30 7.04 -0.05 -13.28
N ARG A 31 6.36 -1.19 -13.22
CA ARG A 31 5.14 -1.44 -14.02
C ARG A 31 4.04 -0.40 -13.81
N SER A 32 4.01 0.23 -12.63
CA SER A 32 2.99 1.21 -12.28
C SER A 32 3.24 2.59 -12.92
N LEU A 33 4.40 2.80 -13.54
CA LEU A 33 4.76 4.05 -14.23
C LEU A 33 3.66 4.46 -15.20
N ASP A 34 3.32 5.75 -15.20
CA ASP A 34 2.47 6.36 -16.21
C ASP A 34 3.32 6.68 -17.46
N PRO A 35 3.17 5.97 -18.58
CA PRO A 35 4.01 6.16 -19.77
C PRO A 35 3.93 7.56 -20.36
N HIS A 36 2.80 8.25 -20.19
CA HIS A 36 2.58 9.59 -20.73
C HIS A 36 3.23 10.69 -19.89
N SER A 37 3.61 10.37 -18.65
CA SER A 37 4.30 11.28 -17.75
C SER A 37 5.82 11.33 -17.96
N LEU A 38 6.38 10.47 -18.82
CA LEU A 38 7.80 10.38 -19.07
C LEU A 38 8.36 11.70 -19.61
N ARG A 39 9.35 12.25 -18.92
CA ARG A 39 10.12 13.44 -19.29
C ARG A 39 11.60 13.14 -19.13
N VAL A 40 12.41 13.62 -20.05
CA VAL A 40 13.83 13.29 -20.11
C VAL A 40 14.65 14.54 -20.36
N ARG A 41 15.75 14.67 -19.63
CA ARG A 41 16.68 15.79 -19.74
C ARG A 41 18.12 15.28 -19.73
N VAL A 42 18.93 15.76 -20.67
CA VAL A 42 20.37 15.50 -20.68
C VAL A 42 21.05 16.49 -19.73
N LEU A 43 21.86 15.96 -18.82
CA LEU A 43 22.72 16.68 -17.91
C LEU A 43 24.17 16.58 -18.45
N GLY A 44 24.87 17.71 -18.55
CA GLY A 44 26.33 17.71 -18.68
C GLY A 44 26.95 17.38 -20.06
N ALA A 45 26.21 17.38 -21.17
CA ALA A 45 26.76 17.14 -22.51
C ALA A 45 26.36 18.25 -23.52
N PRO A 46 27.21 19.27 -23.77
CA PRO A 46 26.90 20.34 -24.72
C PRO A 46 26.76 19.76 -26.14
N GLY A 47 25.65 20.09 -26.83
CA GLY A 47 25.37 19.62 -28.18
C GLY A 47 24.62 18.27 -28.26
N THR A 48 24.39 17.62 -27.13
CA THR A 48 23.59 16.39 -27.04
C THR A 48 22.13 16.74 -26.73
N ARG A 49 21.19 16.16 -27.48
CA ARG A 49 19.74 16.36 -27.26
C ARG A 49 18.97 15.06 -27.41
N VAL A 50 17.94 14.89 -26.57
CA VAL A 50 16.98 13.79 -26.71
C VAL A 50 15.90 14.23 -27.70
N THR A 51 15.70 13.46 -28.77
CA THR A 51 14.66 13.72 -29.78
C THR A 51 13.39 12.90 -29.57
N GLU A 52 13.51 11.73 -28.97
CA GLU A 52 12.40 10.83 -28.68
C GLU A 52 12.65 10.16 -27.34
N ALA A 53 11.59 10.03 -26.54
CA ALA A 53 11.59 9.27 -25.30
C ALA A 53 10.28 8.49 -25.22
N ARG A 54 10.38 7.18 -25.07
CA ARG A 54 9.22 6.28 -24.96
C ARG A 54 9.46 5.24 -23.87
N ALA A 55 8.40 4.84 -23.19
CA ALA A 55 8.43 3.72 -22.26
C ALA A 55 7.98 2.46 -23.00
N GLU A 56 8.85 1.47 -23.08
CA GLU A 56 8.54 0.15 -23.65
C GLU A 56 8.46 -0.89 -22.54
N ILE A 57 7.57 -1.87 -22.68
CA ILE A 57 7.52 -2.99 -21.74
C ILE A 57 8.65 -3.95 -22.11
N HIS A 58 9.55 -4.19 -21.16
CA HIS A 58 10.56 -5.23 -21.24
C HIS A 58 10.16 -6.39 -20.33
N ALA A 59 10.34 -7.62 -20.79
CA ALA A 59 9.91 -8.82 -20.10
C ALA A 59 11.11 -9.76 -19.97
N GLU A 60 11.53 -10.03 -18.74
CA GLU A 60 12.64 -10.91 -18.39
C GLU A 60 12.09 -12.13 -17.61
N PRO A 61 12.68 -13.32 -17.78
CA PRO A 61 12.36 -14.46 -16.92
C PRO A 61 12.58 -14.09 -15.45
N VAL A 62 11.67 -14.49 -14.58
CA VAL A 62 11.85 -14.35 -13.13
C VAL A 62 13.05 -15.18 -12.71
N ASP A 63 13.91 -14.61 -11.88
CA ASP A 63 14.98 -15.36 -11.23
C ASP A 63 14.37 -16.31 -10.18
N GLU A 64 14.11 -17.56 -10.59
CA GLU A 64 13.55 -18.59 -9.73
C GLU A 64 14.45 -18.90 -8.52
N ASP A 65 15.78 -18.74 -8.67
CA ASP A 65 16.72 -18.95 -7.59
C ASP A 65 16.58 -17.86 -6.51
N ALA A 66 16.42 -16.60 -6.92
CA ALA A 66 16.17 -15.49 -5.99
C ALA A 66 14.85 -15.65 -5.21
N VAL A 67 13.78 -16.13 -5.86
CA VAL A 67 12.50 -16.44 -5.20
C VAL A 67 12.67 -17.60 -4.21
N ALA A 68 13.38 -18.66 -4.62
CA ALA A 68 13.65 -19.81 -3.77
C ALA A 68 14.51 -19.43 -2.54
N GLU A 69 15.51 -18.58 -2.73
CA GLU A 69 16.34 -18.05 -1.64
C GLU A 69 15.52 -17.22 -0.65
N ALA A 70 14.71 -16.27 -1.14
CA ALA A 70 13.82 -15.48 -0.30
C ALA A 70 12.84 -16.36 0.49
N ARG A 71 12.34 -17.45 -0.11
CA ARG A 71 11.45 -18.39 0.57
C ARG A 71 12.18 -19.17 1.67
N ARG A 72 13.38 -19.68 1.39
CA ARG A 72 14.22 -20.36 2.40
C ARG A 72 14.53 -19.45 3.58
N GLU A 73 14.73 -18.16 3.35
CA GLU A 73 14.99 -17.21 4.42
C GLU A 73 13.76 -16.99 5.31
N VAL A 74 12.55 -16.89 4.73
CA VAL A 74 11.30 -16.84 5.51
C VAL A 74 11.14 -18.11 6.34
N ASP A 75 11.37 -19.29 5.75
CA ASP A 75 11.26 -20.56 6.45
C ASP A 75 12.27 -20.64 7.62
N ARG A 76 13.51 -20.19 7.40
CA ARG A 76 14.57 -20.14 8.43
C ARG A 76 14.18 -19.23 9.61
N LEU A 77 13.67 -18.03 9.32
CA LEU A 77 13.25 -17.07 10.35
C LEU A 77 12.02 -17.54 11.11
N THR A 78 11.09 -18.21 10.42
CA THR A 78 9.89 -18.81 11.04
C THR A 78 10.28 -19.89 12.06
N GLU A 79 11.20 -20.79 11.69
CA GLU A 79 11.72 -21.80 12.61
C GLU A 79 12.46 -21.18 13.81
N ALA A 80 13.29 -20.14 13.55
CA ALA A 80 13.97 -19.42 14.62
C ALA A 80 12.99 -18.76 15.61
N TYR A 81 11.92 -18.15 15.09
CA TYR A 81 10.85 -17.55 15.90
C TYR A 81 10.18 -18.61 16.78
N HIS A 82 9.73 -19.73 16.20
CA HIS A 82 9.08 -20.79 16.97
C HIS A 82 9.99 -21.41 18.05
N SER A 83 11.29 -21.54 17.76
CA SER A 83 12.28 -22.01 18.73
C SER A 83 12.45 -21.02 19.89
N ALA A 84 12.51 -19.72 19.62
CA ALA A 84 12.59 -18.67 20.62
C ALA A 84 11.30 -18.59 21.47
N ASP A 85 10.13 -18.73 20.85
CA ASP A 85 8.84 -18.73 21.53
C ASP A 85 8.71 -19.93 22.49
N ALA A 86 9.12 -21.12 22.05
CA ALA A 86 9.20 -22.29 22.93
C ALA A 86 10.21 -22.14 24.08
N ARG A 87 11.29 -21.38 23.90
CA ARG A 87 12.22 -21.02 25.02
C ARG A 87 11.53 -20.06 26.00
N ARG A 88 10.82 -19.05 25.50
CA ARG A 88 10.04 -18.09 26.29
C ARG A 88 8.98 -18.80 27.14
N ASP A 89 8.19 -19.69 26.55
CA ASP A 89 7.16 -20.45 27.28
C ASP A 89 7.73 -21.31 28.41
N ARG A 90 8.88 -21.95 28.17
CA ARG A 90 9.58 -22.71 29.23
C ARG A 90 10.06 -21.79 30.35
N GLN A 91 10.53 -20.59 30.01
CA GLN A 91 10.96 -19.60 30.99
C GLN A 91 9.79 -19.12 31.86
N VAL A 92 8.64 -18.83 31.24
CA VAL A 92 7.41 -18.43 31.94
C VAL A 92 6.96 -19.52 32.91
N LYS A 93 6.91 -20.78 32.48
CA LYS A 93 6.58 -21.91 33.38
C LYS A 93 7.54 -22.01 34.57
N ARG A 94 8.84 -21.78 34.33
CA ARG A 94 9.84 -21.81 35.40
C ARG A 94 9.67 -20.66 36.40
N ILE A 95 9.27 -19.48 35.94
CA ILE A 95 8.90 -18.35 36.80
C ILE A 95 7.69 -18.72 37.66
N GLU A 96 6.66 -19.34 37.08
CA GLU A 96 5.48 -19.78 37.82
C GLU A 96 5.83 -20.84 38.88
N GLU A 97 6.64 -21.84 38.54
CA GLU A 97 7.10 -22.88 39.48
C GLU A 97 7.88 -22.30 40.66
N VAL A 98 8.85 -21.42 40.40
CA VAL A 98 9.65 -20.77 41.46
C VAL A 98 8.78 -19.80 42.27
N GLY A 99 7.93 -19.03 41.59
CA GLY A 99 7.01 -18.08 42.20
C GLY A 99 5.91 -18.75 43.04
N ALA A 100 5.67 -20.06 42.86
CA ALA A 100 4.76 -20.86 43.67
C ALA A 100 5.40 -21.48 44.91
N LEU A 101 6.73 -21.42 45.08
CA LEU A 101 7.40 -21.93 46.27
C LEU A 101 6.94 -21.17 47.52
N ARG A 102 6.39 -21.89 48.50
CA ARG A 102 5.94 -21.34 49.77
C ARG A 102 6.44 -22.21 50.91
N PRO A 103 6.80 -21.62 52.06
CA PRO A 103 7.08 -22.42 53.25
C PRO A 103 5.80 -23.13 53.69
N VAL A 104 5.83 -24.46 53.76
CA VAL A 104 4.71 -25.27 54.25
C VAL A 104 5.02 -25.69 55.70
N PRO A 105 4.29 -25.15 56.70
CA PRO A 105 4.46 -25.59 58.08
C PRO A 105 4.05 -27.06 58.22
N PRO A 106 4.76 -27.87 59.01
CA PRO A 106 4.33 -29.24 59.29
C PRO A 106 2.96 -29.24 59.99
N GLY A 107 2.10 -30.18 59.62
CA GLY A 107 0.79 -30.34 60.26
C GLY A 107 0.92 -30.58 61.77
N ARG A 108 0.09 -29.89 62.56
CA ARG A 108 0.10 -29.96 64.03
C ARG A 108 -1.02 -30.87 64.53
N LYS A 109 -0.72 -31.79 65.47
CA LYS A 109 -1.76 -32.50 66.25
C LYS A 109 -2.13 -31.69 67.49
N ARG A 110 -3.34 -31.87 68.02
CA ARG A 110 -3.88 -31.08 69.15
C ARG A 110 -3.02 -31.14 70.42
N GLU A 111 -2.22 -32.20 70.57
CA GLU A 111 -1.33 -32.47 71.70
C GLU A 111 0.13 -31.99 71.47
N ASP A 112 0.49 -31.50 70.27
CA ASP A 112 1.84 -31.02 69.99
C ASP A 112 2.13 -29.68 70.69
N PRO A 113 3.31 -29.54 71.34
CA PRO A 113 3.78 -28.27 71.88
C PRO A 113 3.87 -27.18 70.81
N HIS A 114 3.70 -25.93 71.23
CA HIS A 114 3.95 -24.79 70.35
C HIS A 114 5.42 -24.77 69.92
N ARG A 115 5.67 -24.95 68.62
CA ARG A 115 7.01 -24.83 68.03
C ARG A 115 7.27 -23.36 67.67
N ARG A 116 8.51 -22.92 67.84
CA ARG A 116 8.95 -21.60 67.37
C ARG A 116 9.00 -21.62 65.84
N THR A 117 8.40 -20.63 65.19
CA THR A 117 8.48 -20.49 63.73
C THR A 117 9.95 -20.29 63.33
N PRO A 118 10.48 -21.05 62.35
CA PRO A 118 11.84 -20.87 61.86
C PRO A 118 11.87 -19.67 60.90
N VAL A 119 11.81 -18.45 61.47
CA VAL A 119 11.75 -17.20 60.70
C VAL A 119 12.96 -17.05 59.79
N ASP A 120 14.16 -17.41 60.28
CA ASP A 120 15.40 -17.31 59.50
C ASP A 120 15.34 -18.16 58.22
N ALA A 121 14.85 -19.40 58.29
CA ALA A 121 14.68 -20.27 57.13
C ALA A 121 13.60 -19.77 56.14
N TRP A 122 12.61 -19.02 56.62
CA TRP A 122 11.60 -18.40 55.76
C TRP A 122 12.16 -17.19 55.01
N LEU A 123 13.02 -16.41 55.66
CA LEU A 123 13.73 -15.29 55.03
C LEU A 123 14.73 -15.81 54.00
N GLU A 124 15.51 -16.84 54.32
CA GLU A 124 16.43 -17.48 53.36
C GLU A 124 15.70 -18.02 52.12
N LEU A 125 14.52 -18.64 52.30
CA LEU A 125 13.69 -19.08 51.17
C LEU A 125 13.16 -17.89 50.35
N ALA A 126 12.76 -16.79 51.00
CA ALA A 126 12.27 -15.60 50.33
C ALA A 126 13.39 -14.95 49.50
N ASP A 127 14.58 -14.79 50.07
CA ASP A 127 15.76 -14.25 49.37
C ASP A 127 16.15 -15.14 48.18
N PHE A 128 16.17 -16.47 48.36
CA PHE A 128 16.40 -17.41 47.26
C PHE A 128 15.36 -17.26 46.13
N VAL A 129 14.08 -17.16 46.47
CA VAL A 129 13.02 -16.98 45.48
C VAL A 129 13.18 -15.65 44.74
N ASP A 130 13.48 -14.56 45.44
CA ASP A 130 13.67 -13.23 44.87
C ASP A 130 14.88 -13.17 43.92
N GLU A 131 16.04 -13.70 44.34
CA GLU A 131 17.23 -13.79 43.50
C GLU A 131 16.96 -14.63 42.23
N ARG A 132 16.28 -15.77 42.37
CA ARG A 132 15.98 -16.65 41.24
C ARG A 132 14.97 -16.03 40.29
N LEU A 133 13.92 -15.40 40.81
CA LEU A 133 12.93 -14.71 39.98
C LEU A 133 13.55 -13.53 39.24
N THR A 134 14.46 -12.77 39.87
CA THR A 134 15.18 -11.67 39.21
C THR A 134 15.92 -12.15 37.97
N VAL A 135 16.75 -13.19 38.11
CA VAL A 135 17.48 -13.79 36.97
C VAL A 135 16.54 -14.33 35.90
N LEU A 136 15.45 -14.99 36.31
CA LEU A 136 14.49 -15.56 35.35
C LEU A 136 13.72 -14.49 34.58
N HIS A 137 13.33 -13.40 35.25
CA HIS A 137 12.66 -12.26 34.62
C HIS A 137 13.57 -11.48 33.68
N ASP A 138 14.86 -11.33 34.00
CA ASP A 138 15.84 -10.75 33.08
C ASP A 138 15.98 -11.59 31.80
N GLY A 139 16.13 -12.91 31.94
CA GLY A 139 16.15 -13.81 30.78
C GLY A 139 14.84 -13.80 29.98
N LEU A 140 13.69 -13.59 30.63
CA LEU A 140 12.41 -13.42 29.92
C LEU A 140 12.38 -12.14 29.08
N ARG A 141 12.90 -11.02 29.61
CA ARG A 141 13.01 -9.76 28.85
C ARG A 141 13.90 -9.91 27.62
N GLU A 142 15.03 -10.61 27.76
CA GLU A 142 15.93 -10.89 26.64
C GLU A 142 15.25 -11.73 25.54
N LEU A 143 14.45 -12.73 25.93
CA LEU A 143 13.66 -13.55 25.00
C LEU A 143 12.55 -12.75 24.31
N ASP A 144 11.85 -11.89 25.05
CA ASP A 144 10.84 -10.99 24.47
C ASP A 144 11.48 -9.99 23.47
N ASP A 145 12.69 -9.51 23.73
CA ASP A 145 13.46 -8.68 22.80
C ASP A 145 13.91 -9.47 21.55
N GLU A 146 14.34 -10.72 21.74
CA GLU A 146 14.70 -11.64 20.65
C GLU A 146 13.49 -11.90 19.73
N LEU A 147 12.32 -12.19 20.30
CA LEU A 147 11.08 -12.40 19.55
C LEU A 147 10.66 -11.17 18.76
N ARG A 148 10.72 -9.97 19.35
CA ARG A 148 10.41 -8.72 18.64
C ARG A 148 11.34 -8.46 17.46
N ARG A 149 12.63 -8.81 17.59
CA ARG A 149 13.58 -8.71 16.47
C ARG A 149 13.27 -9.72 15.38
N LEU A 150 13.03 -10.98 15.74
CA LEU A 150 12.70 -12.04 14.78
C LEU A 150 11.40 -11.77 14.04
N GLU A 151 10.38 -11.25 14.73
CA GLU A 151 9.13 -10.81 14.11
C GLU A 151 9.38 -9.72 13.07
N HIS A 152 10.17 -8.70 13.41
CA HIS A 152 10.55 -7.65 12.46
C HIS A 152 11.35 -8.18 11.26
N GLU A 153 12.32 -9.07 11.49
CA GLU A 153 13.09 -9.70 10.41
C GLU A 153 12.21 -10.57 9.51
N MET A 154 11.26 -11.29 10.08
CA MET A 154 10.28 -12.09 9.34
C MET A 154 9.37 -11.21 8.50
N ASP A 155 8.86 -10.09 9.02
CA ASP A 155 8.06 -9.13 8.25
C ASP A 155 8.85 -8.60 7.04
N VAL A 156 10.12 -8.25 7.24
CA VAL A 156 11.00 -7.79 6.16
C VAL A 156 11.26 -8.90 5.13
N ALA A 157 11.51 -10.13 5.58
CA ALA A 157 11.73 -11.27 4.67
C ALA A 157 10.47 -11.63 3.88
N GLN A 158 9.29 -11.56 4.51
CA GLN A 158 8.00 -11.76 3.86
C GLN A 158 7.72 -10.66 2.83
N ASP A 159 8.03 -9.39 3.12
CA ASP A 159 7.92 -8.31 2.13
C ASP A 159 8.87 -8.54 0.94
N ARG A 160 10.12 -9.00 1.19
CA ARG A 160 11.06 -9.36 0.12
C ARG A 160 10.52 -10.50 -0.74
N LEU A 161 10.02 -11.58 -0.14
CA LEU A 161 9.41 -12.70 -0.86
C LEU A 161 8.17 -12.24 -1.65
N ALA A 162 7.33 -11.39 -1.06
CA ALA A 162 6.16 -10.84 -1.73
C ALA A 162 6.54 -9.98 -2.93
N ARG A 163 7.62 -9.18 -2.86
CA ARG A 163 8.14 -8.41 -4.01
C ARG A 163 8.67 -9.33 -5.10
N ALA A 164 9.51 -10.30 -4.73
CA ALA A 164 10.04 -11.30 -5.66
C ALA A 164 8.92 -12.10 -6.34
N SER A 165 7.85 -12.42 -5.60
CA SER A 165 6.71 -13.19 -6.10
C SER A 165 5.61 -12.37 -6.77
N THR A 166 5.42 -11.08 -6.44
CA THR A 166 4.37 -10.22 -7.03
C THR A 166 4.86 -9.58 -8.33
N ASP A 167 6.16 -9.32 -8.45
CA ASP A 167 6.76 -8.93 -9.74
C ASP A 167 6.87 -10.13 -10.70
N ALA A 168 6.75 -11.36 -10.18
CA ALA A 168 6.55 -12.58 -10.95
C ALA A 168 5.06 -12.77 -11.30
N PRO A 169 4.61 -12.55 -12.55
CA PRO A 169 3.29 -13.04 -12.95
C PRO A 169 3.28 -14.57 -12.91
N ALA A 170 2.07 -15.14 -12.86
CA ALA A 170 1.85 -16.59 -12.88
C ALA A 170 2.52 -17.33 -14.06
N SER A 171 3.05 -16.60 -15.05
CA SER A 171 3.78 -17.12 -16.21
C SER A 171 5.31 -17.11 -16.09
N GLY A 172 5.91 -16.76 -14.94
CA GLY A 172 7.37 -16.78 -14.73
C GLY A 172 8.14 -15.66 -15.44
N VAL A 173 7.48 -14.55 -15.81
CA VAL A 173 8.09 -13.46 -16.59
C VAL A 173 7.89 -12.09 -15.92
N ALA A 174 8.89 -11.58 -15.22
CA ALA A 174 8.85 -10.22 -14.70
C ALA A 174 8.90 -9.21 -15.86
N SER A 175 7.95 -8.29 -15.92
CA SER A 175 7.97 -7.20 -16.89
C SER A 175 8.14 -5.88 -16.16
N SER A 176 8.99 -5.04 -16.71
CA SER A 176 9.26 -3.69 -16.24
C SER A 176 9.14 -2.74 -17.43
N TYR A 177 9.03 -1.44 -17.17
CA TYR A 177 9.22 -0.47 -18.23
C TYR A 177 10.73 -0.20 -18.43
N THR A 178 11.11 -0.03 -19.68
CA THR A 178 12.43 0.48 -20.08
C THR A 178 12.20 1.78 -20.84
N ALA A 179 12.84 2.87 -20.39
CA ALA A 179 12.84 4.10 -21.16
C ALA A 179 13.81 3.95 -22.33
N VAL A 180 13.28 3.99 -23.55
CA VAL A 180 14.05 3.99 -24.80
C VAL A 180 14.15 5.42 -25.28
N LEU A 181 15.38 5.90 -25.38
CA LEU A 181 15.72 7.28 -25.70
C LEU A 181 16.45 7.32 -27.02
N THR A 182 16.06 8.23 -27.91
CA THR A 182 16.85 8.58 -29.09
C THR A 182 17.60 9.87 -28.83
N VAL A 183 18.92 9.76 -28.76
CA VAL A 183 19.85 10.84 -28.47
C VAL A 183 20.57 11.23 -29.76
N ARG A 184 20.64 12.53 -30.04
CA ARG A 184 21.42 13.09 -31.16
C ARG A 184 22.57 13.93 -30.63
N GLY A 185 23.75 13.74 -31.21
CA GLY A 185 25.01 14.39 -30.78
C GLY A 185 25.72 13.57 -29.70
N GLY A 186 27.03 13.79 -29.55
CA GLY A 186 27.81 13.19 -28.47
C GLY A 186 28.01 11.66 -28.57
N ALA A 187 28.05 11.08 -29.77
CA ALA A 187 28.36 9.66 -29.94
C ALA A 187 29.72 9.32 -29.30
N GLY A 188 29.75 8.31 -28.42
CA GLY A 188 30.94 7.93 -27.65
C GLY A 188 31.27 8.85 -26.47
N ALA A 189 30.46 9.89 -26.21
CA ALA A 189 30.62 10.73 -25.03
C ALA A 189 29.83 10.15 -23.84
N GLU A 190 30.35 10.37 -22.64
CA GLU A 190 29.60 10.16 -21.41
C GLU A 190 28.47 11.19 -21.33
N ALA A 191 27.25 10.70 -21.13
CA ALA A 191 26.07 11.51 -20.92
C ALA A 191 25.41 11.11 -19.60
N GLU A 192 24.96 12.11 -18.86
CA GLU A 192 24.09 11.92 -17.72
C GLU A 192 22.67 12.28 -18.16
N VAL A 193 21.70 11.41 -17.90
CA VAL A 193 20.31 11.60 -18.31
C VAL A 193 19.42 11.53 -17.07
N GLU A 194 18.68 12.61 -16.84
CA GLU A 194 17.62 12.66 -15.84
C GLU A 194 16.31 12.23 -16.49
N ILE A 195 15.64 11.27 -15.85
CA ILE A 195 14.35 10.74 -16.26
C ILE A 195 13.36 11.05 -15.14
N GLU A 196 12.28 11.73 -15.49
CA GLU A 196 11.17 12.05 -14.62
C GLU A 196 9.91 11.32 -15.08
N TYR A 197 9.18 10.73 -14.13
CA TYR A 197 7.93 10.01 -14.39
C TYR A 197 7.06 9.96 -13.14
N GLY A 198 5.76 9.85 -13.37
CA GLY A 198 4.74 9.68 -12.34
C GLY A 198 4.45 8.21 -12.06
N VAL A 199 4.26 7.89 -10.78
CA VAL A 199 3.76 6.61 -10.29
C VAL A 199 2.49 6.85 -9.47
N PRO A 200 1.37 6.14 -9.70
CA PRO A 200 0.13 6.33 -8.95
C PRO A 200 0.18 5.69 -7.56
N GLY A 201 1.02 4.67 -7.36
CA GLY A 201 1.09 3.85 -6.15
C GLY A 201 1.77 4.53 -4.96
N ALA A 202 1.50 5.80 -4.70
CA ALA A 202 2.02 6.51 -3.54
C ALA A 202 0.95 7.48 -3.01
N VAL A 203 0.85 7.63 -1.70
CA VAL A 203 -0.06 8.55 -1.04
C VAL A 203 0.63 9.13 0.16
N TRP A 204 0.39 10.41 0.43
CA TRP A 204 0.75 11.01 1.71
C TRP A 204 -0.42 11.80 2.28
N VAL A 205 -0.51 11.81 3.61
CA VAL A 205 -1.50 12.55 4.36
C VAL A 205 -0.79 13.33 5.48
N PRO A 206 -1.06 14.64 5.65
CA PRO A 206 -0.53 15.40 6.77
C PRO A 206 -1.23 15.00 8.07
N ALA A 207 -0.47 14.82 9.15
CA ALA A 207 -0.98 14.61 10.50
C ALA A 207 -0.48 15.71 11.42
N TYR A 208 -1.40 16.43 12.06
CA TYR A 208 -1.10 17.56 12.93
C TYR A 208 -1.30 17.17 14.39
N ARG A 209 -0.34 17.51 15.25
CA ARG A 209 -0.49 17.39 16.70
C ARG A 209 -0.22 18.75 17.34
N LEU A 210 -1.26 19.36 17.89
CA LEU A 210 -1.14 20.56 18.72
C LEU A 210 -0.98 20.13 20.18
N THR A 211 -0.02 20.73 20.88
CA THR A 211 0.16 20.55 22.32
C THR A 211 0.22 21.92 22.97
N HIS A 212 -0.65 22.14 23.95
CA HIS A 212 -0.79 23.37 24.71
C HIS A 212 -1.00 23.01 26.18
N ARG A 213 -0.35 23.73 27.10
CA ARG A 213 -0.54 23.55 28.54
C ARG A 213 -1.33 24.73 29.09
N GLN A 214 -2.26 24.43 29.99
CA GLN A 214 -3.06 25.46 30.65
C GLN A 214 -2.16 26.43 31.42
N GLY A 215 -2.30 27.72 31.15
CA GLY A 215 -1.48 28.79 31.74
C GLY A 215 -0.23 29.18 30.94
N GLU A 216 0.08 28.49 29.83
CA GLU A 216 1.12 28.94 28.88
C GLU A 216 0.48 29.80 27.76
N ASP A 217 1.13 30.90 27.40
CA ASP A 217 0.72 31.78 26.28
C ASP A 217 1.16 31.25 24.90
N SER A 218 1.80 30.08 24.85
CA SER A 218 2.33 29.48 23.63
C SER A 218 1.95 27.99 23.51
N GLY A 219 1.88 27.49 22.29
CA GLY A 219 1.62 26.08 21.99
C GLY A 219 2.57 25.54 20.92
N ARG A 220 2.76 24.23 20.88
CA ARG A 220 3.60 23.54 19.90
C ARG A 220 2.73 22.80 18.89
N LEU A 221 2.82 23.18 17.61
CA LEU A 221 2.23 22.43 16.50
C LEU A 221 3.31 21.54 15.85
N LEU A 222 3.12 20.23 15.93
CA LEU A 222 3.94 19.24 15.23
C LEU A 222 3.21 18.82 13.94
N LEU A 223 3.88 18.98 12.79
CA LEU A 223 3.46 18.40 11.52
C LEU A 223 4.20 17.09 11.29
N ARG A 224 3.46 16.02 11.03
CA ARG A 224 3.94 14.72 10.56
C ARG A 224 3.40 14.46 9.16
N ALA A 225 4.14 13.70 8.37
CA ALA A 225 3.67 13.18 7.09
C ALA A 225 3.55 11.66 7.22
N SER A 226 2.33 11.14 7.06
CA SER A 226 2.10 9.70 6.93
C SER A 226 2.15 9.35 5.46
N VAL A 227 3.02 8.42 5.09
CA VAL A 227 3.27 8.04 3.70
C VAL A 227 3.05 6.55 3.54
N ALA A 228 2.31 6.17 2.51
CA ALA A 228 2.16 4.78 2.10
C ALA A 228 2.48 4.66 0.61
N GLN A 229 3.11 3.56 0.22
CA GLN A 229 3.50 3.33 -1.16
C GLN A 229 3.38 1.86 -1.54
N ARG A 230 2.99 1.64 -2.79
CA ARG A 230 3.08 0.39 -3.55
C ARG A 230 3.43 0.75 -5.00
N SER A 231 4.44 1.60 -5.14
CA SER A 231 4.86 2.20 -6.41
C SER A 231 5.74 1.27 -7.25
N GLY A 232 6.37 0.27 -6.62
CA GLY A 232 7.38 -0.57 -7.25
C GLY A 232 8.76 0.11 -7.36
N GLU A 233 8.90 1.32 -6.80
CA GLU A 233 10.20 2.00 -6.70
C GLU A 233 10.89 1.67 -5.38
N ASP A 234 12.21 1.64 -5.43
CA ASP A 234 13.05 1.63 -4.22
C ASP A 234 13.22 3.06 -3.70
N TRP A 235 12.79 3.29 -2.46
CA TRP A 235 12.86 4.60 -1.81
C TRP A 235 14.04 4.69 -0.83
N THR A 236 14.92 3.69 -0.80
CA THR A 236 16.08 3.64 0.08
C THR A 236 17.02 4.83 -0.20
N GLY A 237 17.27 5.65 0.82
CA GLY A 237 18.13 6.84 0.69
C GLY A 237 17.56 7.99 -0.16
N VAL A 238 16.28 7.93 -0.57
CA VAL A 238 15.68 8.94 -1.43
C VAL A 238 15.28 10.18 -0.61
N ARG A 239 15.67 11.37 -1.08
CA ARG A 239 15.13 12.64 -0.57
C ARG A 239 13.69 12.84 -1.04
N ILE A 240 12.77 12.87 -0.09
CA ILE A 240 11.32 13.02 -0.32
C ILE A 240 10.88 14.47 -0.05
N ALA A 241 10.10 15.03 -0.96
CA ALA A 241 9.32 16.24 -0.76
C ALA A 241 7.82 15.91 -0.82
N PHE A 242 6.99 16.71 -0.15
CA PHE A 242 5.54 16.54 -0.13
C PHE A 242 4.85 17.71 -0.82
N ALA A 243 3.86 17.42 -1.65
CA ALA A 243 3.05 18.41 -2.34
C ALA A 243 1.56 18.20 -2.04
N THR A 244 0.87 19.27 -1.65
CA THR A 244 -0.60 19.28 -1.50
C THR A 244 -1.32 19.55 -2.82
N ALA A 245 -0.58 19.78 -3.89
CA ALA A 245 -1.13 19.91 -5.24
C ALA A 245 -1.68 18.56 -5.74
N ASP A 246 -2.54 18.63 -6.75
CA ASP A 246 -2.94 17.44 -7.51
C ASP A 246 -1.92 17.17 -8.62
N LEU A 247 -1.30 15.98 -8.60
CA LEU A 247 -0.35 15.55 -9.62
C LEU A 247 -0.99 15.46 -11.00
N ARG A 248 -2.27 15.06 -11.05
CA ARG A 248 -3.02 14.80 -12.30
C ARG A 248 -4.03 15.90 -12.59
N ARG A 249 -3.79 17.13 -12.12
CA ARG A 249 -4.72 18.26 -12.25
C ARG A 249 -5.32 18.28 -13.66
N ARG A 250 -6.58 17.84 -13.75
CA ARG A 250 -7.29 17.70 -15.02
C ARG A 250 -7.40 19.07 -15.68
N THR A 251 -6.94 19.16 -16.91
CA THR A 251 -7.12 20.32 -17.78
C THR A 251 -8.40 20.21 -18.63
N ASP A 252 -9.29 19.28 -18.28
CA ASP A 252 -10.61 19.15 -18.87
C ASP A 252 -11.34 20.50 -18.80
N LEU A 253 -11.95 20.95 -19.91
CA LEU A 253 -12.80 22.13 -19.86
C LEU A 253 -13.96 21.88 -18.90
N PRO A 254 -14.26 22.81 -17.97
CA PRO A 254 -15.42 22.67 -17.12
C PRO A 254 -16.68 22.61 -18.00
N ARG A 255 -17.54 21.62 -17.77
CA ARG A 255 -18.86 21.58 -18.42
C ARG A 255 -19.69 22.71 -17.86
N LEU A 256 -19.79 23.80 -18.61
CA LEU A 256 -20.68 24.90 -18.27
C LEU A 256 -22.13 24.42 -18.40
N ARG A 257 -22.92 24.56 -17.33
CA ARG A 257 -24.36 24.34 -17.41
C ARG A 257 -24.95 25.42 -18.31
N SER A 258 -25.86 25.04 -19.22
CA SER A 258 -26.62 26.03 -19.99
C SER A 258 -27.43 26.90 -19.02
N VAL A 259 -27.12 28.19 -18.93
CA VAL A 259 -27.97 29.16 -18.25
C VAL A 259 -29.15 29.44 -19.18
N ARG A 260 -30.30 28.82 -18.91
CA ARG A 260 -31.53 29.11 -19.64
C ARG A 260 -32.18 30.34 -18.99
N ILE A 261 -32.13 31.47 -19.69
CA ILE A 261 -32.87 32.67 -19.29
C ILE A 261 -34.33 32.46 -19.73
N GLY A 262 -35.21 32.23 -18.75
CA GLY A 262 -36.64 32.03 -18.94
C GLY A 262 -37.42 32.54 -17.73
N ARG A 263 -38.76 32.48 -17.80
CA ARG A 263 -39.61 32.80 -16.64
C ARG A 263 -39.20 31.90 -15.47
N SER A 264 -39.11 32.47 -14.26
CA SER A 264 -38.81 31.75 -13.02
C SER A 264 -39.66 30.48 -12.96
N GLN A 265 -39.03 29.32 -13.16
CA GLN A 265 -39.66 28.05 -12.85
C GLN A 265 -39.55 27.86 -11.35
N PRO A 266 -40.66 27.55 -10.64
CA PRO A 266 -40.56 27.18 -9.24
C PRO A 266 -39.58 26.01 -9.13
N ALA A 267 -38.64 26.10 -8.19
CA ALA A 267 -37.70 25.01 -7.96
C ALA A 267 -38.51 23.73 -7.75
N PRO A 268 -38.13 22.60 -8.39
CA PRO A 268 -38.76 21.32 -8.09
C PRO A 268 -38.69 21.12 -6.58
N ALA A 269 -39.81 20.70 -5.98
CA ALA A 269 -39.87 20.47 -4.54
C ALA A 269 -38.68 19.57 -4.17
N PRO A 270 -37.88 19.93 -3.14
CA PRO A 270 -36.78 19.09 -2.72
C PRO A 270 -37.32 17.68 -2.52
N SER A 271 -36.66 16.68 -3.10
CA SER A 271 -36.94 15.30 -2.74
C SER A 271 -36.62 15.20 -1.25
N GLY A 272 -37.65 15.34 -0.42
CA GLY A 272 -37.50 15.22 1.02
C GLY A 272 -36.81 13.91 1.33
N TRP A 273 -36.06 13.89 2.44
CA TRP A 273 -35.56 12.65 2.99
C TRP A 273 -36.71 11.65 3.06
N ARG A 274 -36.62 10.56 2.28
CA ARG A 274 -37.48 9.40 2.44
C ARG A 274 -36.77 8.48 3.40
N GLU A 275 -37.46 8.08 4.46
CA GLU A 275 -36.98 7.05 5.33
C GLU A 275 -36.72 5.77 4.50
N PRO A 276 -35.55 5.11 4.67
CA PRO A 276 -35.26 3.89 3.95
C PRO A 276 -36.34 2.84 4.28
N PRO A 277 -36.86 2.10 3.28
CA PRO A 277 -37.93 1.13 3.49
C PRO A 277 -37.50 0.08 4.51
N ALA A 278 -38.38 -0.25 5.45
CA ALA A 278 -38.09 -1.17 6.56
C ALA A 278 -38.01 -2.65 6.10
N GLY A 279 -38.39 -2.94 4.85
CA GLY A 279 -38.35 -4.28 4.28
C GLY A 279 -38.68 -4.31 2.80
N LEU A 280 -38.64 -5.52 2.23
CA LEU A 280 -38.80 -5.77 0.80
C LEU A 280 -40.18 -5.35 0.28
N SER A 281 -41.23 -5.47 1.10
CA SER A 281 -42.60 -5.07 0.77
C SER A 281 -42.75 -3.55 0.62
N ASP A 282 -42.12 -2.76 1.49
CA ASP A 282 -42.16 -1.29 1.45
C ASP A 282 -41.42 -0.72 0.24
N LEU A 283 -40.42 -1.46 -0.25
CA LEU A 283 -39.60 -1.05 -1.40
C LEU A 283 -40.42 -0.98 -2.70
N PHE A 284 -41.51 -1.77 -2.80
CA PHE A 284 -42.38 -1.83 -3.98
C PHE A 284 -43.78 -1.22 -3.76
N ALA A 285 -44.07 -0.67 -2.59
CA ALA A 285 -45.41 -0.15 -2.25
C ALA A 285 -45.91 0.97 -3.20
N GLY A 286 -44.99 1.68 -3.87
CA GLY A 286 -45.31 2.71 -4.87
C GLY A 286 -45.20 2.25 -6.33
N TYR A 287 -44.79 1.01 -6.59
CA TYR A 287 -44.49 0.53 -7.94
C TYR A 287 -45.77 0.44 -8.80
N ASP A 288 -46.85 -0.07 -8.22
CA ASP A 288 -48.14 -0.19 -8.92
C ASP A 288 -48.83 1.17 -9.13
N ALA A 289 -48.47 2.18 -8.33
CA ALA A 289 -48.98 3.55 -8.44
C ALA A 289 -48.17 4.44 -9.39
N ALA A 290 -46.98 4.00 -9.83
CA ALA A 290 -46.08 4.81 -10.66
C ALA A 290 -46.59 5.02 -12.10
N GLY A 291 -47.67 4.32 -12.48
CA GLY A 291 -48.24 4.39 -13.83
C GLY A 291 -47.34 3.76 -14.90
N PRO A 292 -47.83 3.64 -16.14
CA PRO A 292 -47.02 3.15 -17.25
C PRO A 292 -45.81 4.08 -17.47
N PRO A 293 -44.65 3.53 -17.88
CA PRO A 293 -43.49 4.34 -18.18
C PRO A 293 -43.85 5.37 -19.27
N PRO A 294 -43.32 6.61 -19.19
CA PRO A 294 -43.53 7.60 -20.24
C PRO A 294 -43.04 7.00 -21.57
N GLU A 295 -43.88 7.08 -22.60
CA GLU A 295 -43.48 6.64 -23.94
C GLU A 295 -42.20 7.39 -24.35
N PRO A 296 -41.20 6.69 -24.89
CA PRO A 296 -40.00 7.35 -25.37
C PRO A 296 -40.40 8.35 -26.45
N ASP A 297 -39.98 9.60 -26.30
CA ASP A 297 -40.07 10.62 -27.36
C ASP A 297 -39.35 10.05 -28.60
N VAL A 298 -40.13 9.53 -29.54
CA VAL A 298 -39.62 9.18 -30.86
C VAL A 298 -39.30 10.49 -31.55
N VAL A 299 -38.06 10.97 -31.37
CA VAL A 299 -37.51 12.03 -32.19
C VAL A 299 -37.56 11.53 -33.62
N ALA A 300 -38.57 11.98 -34.37
CA ALA A 300 -38.73 11.70 -35.77
C ALA A 300 -37.48 12.23 -36.50
N ALA A 301 -36.57 11.31 -36.81
CA ALA A 301 -35.50 11.54 -37.76
C ALA A 301 -36.17 11.89 -39.09
N ARG A 302 -36.24 13.19 -39.41
CA ARG A 302 -36.57 13.66 -40.76
C ARG A 302 -35.48 13.15 -41.70
N ALA A 303 -35.79 12.08 -42.41
CA ALA A 303 -35.05 11.63 -43.57
C ALA A 303 -35.14 12.72 -44.66
N ALA A 304 -34.08 13.51 -44.80
CA ALA A 304 -33.78 14.15 -46.07
C ALA A 304 -33.18 13.05 -46.98
N GLY A 305 -33.91 12.73 -48.04
CA GLY A 305 -33.61 11.58 -48.89
C GLY A 305 -32.29 11.70 -49.64
N LEU A 306 -31.67 10.54 -49.88
CA LEU A 306 -31.00 10.27 -51.15
C LEU A 306 -31.19 8.79 -51.49
N VAL A 307 -31.80 8.54 -52.65
CA VAL A 307 -31.96 7.23 -53.27
C VAL A 307 -30.65 6.85 -53.96
N ALA A 308 -30.11 5.66 -53.71
CA ALA A 308 -29.79 4.64 -54.74
C ALA A 308 -28.89 3.50 -54.21
N GLY A 309 -29.39 2.25 -54.29
CA GLY A 309 -28.61 1.13 -54.87
C GLY A 309 -28.13 -0.02 -53.98
N GLY A 310 -28.96 -1.08 -53.85
CA GLY A 310 -28.55 -2.50 -54.01
C GLY A 310 -27.94 -3.27 -52.82
N PRO A 311 -28.03 -4.62 -52.78
CA PRO A 311 -28.37 -5.39 -51.56
C PRO A 311 -27.32 -6.42 -51.07
N GLY A 312 -27.54 -6.95 -49.86
CA GLY A 312 -26.87 -8.12 -49.24
C GLY A 312 -26.06 -7.71 -48.00
N GLU A 313 -26.13 -8.30 -46.81
CA GLU A 313 -26.53 -9.64 -46.37
C GLU A 313 -26.98 -9.59 -44.90
N ASP A 314 -27.73 -10.62 -44.50
CA ASP A 314 -28.20 -10.95 -43.16
C ASP A 314 -27.08 -11.03 -42.10
N ALA A 315 -27.38 -10.53 -40.90
CA ALA A 315 -26.85 -11.10 -39.65
C ALA A 315 -27.75 -10.73 -38.46
N SER A 316 -28.71 -11.60 -38.18
CA SER A 316 -29.46 -11.62 -36.92
C SER A 316 -28.56 -12.03 -35.76
N LEU A 317 -28.43 -11.19 -34.73
CA LEU A 317 -27.82 -11.54 -33.44
C LEU A 317 -28.88 -11.43 -32.34
N THR A 318 -29.43 -12.58 -31.98
CA THR A 318 -30.33 -12.78 -30.83
C THR A 318 -29.50 -12.88 -29.55
N VAL A 319 -29.70 -11.97 -28.60
CA VAL A 319 -29.13 -12.08 -27.24
C VAL A 319 -30.23 -12.55 -26.29
N GLY A 320 -30.18 -13.82 -25.91
CA GLY A 320 -31.08 -14.44 -24.94
C GLY A 320 -30.71 -14.05 -23.52
N ALA A 321 -31.69 -13.51 -22.79
CA ALA A 321 -31.65 -13.31 -21.35
C ALA A 321 -31.98 -14.64 -20.64
N ALA A 322 -31.14 -15.05 -19.69
CA ALA A 322 -31.41 -16.17 -18.80
C ALA A 322 -30.86 -15.88 -17.40
N TYR A 323 -31.74 -15.48 -16.48
CA TYR A 323 -31.65 -15.82 -15.06
C TYR A 323 -33.07 -15.86 -14.50
N GLY A 324 -33.49 -17.05 -14.09
CA GLY A 324 -34.75 -17.32 -13.43
C GLY A 324 -34.70 -18.68 -12.76
N ALA A 325 -34.43 -18.67 -11.45
CA ALA A 325 -35.00 -19.49 -10.38
C ALA A 325 -34.12 -19.32 -9.13
#